data_AF-A0A1X0QIW5-F1
#
_entry.id   AF-A0A1X0QIW5-F1
#
_cell.length_a   1.000
_cell.length_b   1.000
_cell.length_c   1.000
_cell.angle_alpha   90.00
_cell.angle_beta   90.00
_cell.angle_gamma   90.00
#
_symmetry.space_group_name_H-M   'P 1'
#
loop_
_entity.id
_entity.type
_entity.pdbx_description
1 polymer ?
#
loop_
_entity_poly.entity_id
_entity_poly.type
_entity_poly.pdbx_seq_one_letter_code
_entity_poly.pdbx_strand_id
1 'polypeptide(L)'
;MARNLNDIDKALICDDIDSGLSLNQISIKRGFARRTVQRIAENLRNNILINWKHGSSRPKLLNDSMKQFIKNLHNMNSFISSREIIEKLNKEFNLKVSRPTISRFLNSLGLITNLALKKLY
;
A
#
# COMPACT_ATOMS: atom_id res chain seq x y z
N MET A 1 24.63 4.47 18.17
CA MET A 1 23.23 4.31 17.72
C MET A 1 23.24 3.93 16.24
N ALA A 2 22.55 2.86 15.84
CA ALA A 2 22.48 2.46 14.43
C ALA A 2 21.51 3.39 13.69
N ARG A 3 22.01 4.17 12.73
CA ARG A 3 21.19 5.00 11.85
C ARG A 3 20.50 4.09 10.83
N ASN A 4 19.17 4.11 10.81
CA ASN A 4 18.41 3.38 9.80
C ASN A 4 18.63 4.02 8.42
N LEU A 5 18.80 3.18 7.40
CA LEU A 5 19.06 3.61 6.04
C LEU A 5 17.77 4.15 5.40
N ASN A 6 17.70 5.46 5.18
CA ASN A 6 16.57 6.12 4.52
C ASN A 6 16.64 5.95 2.99
N ASP A 7 15.53 6.22 2.29
CA ASP A 7 15.47 6.13 0.83
C ASP A 7 16.39 7.16 0.14
N ILE A 8 16.56 8.35 0.75
CA ILE A 8 17.53 9.36 0.29
C ILE A 8 18.97 8.85 0.44
N ASP A 9 19.28 8.21 1.58
CA ASP A 9 20.62 7.69 1.84
C ASP A 9 20.97 6.56 0.85
N LYS A 10 19.98 5.73 0.45
CA LYS A 10 20.15 4.71 -0.60
C LYS A 10 20.49 5.33 -1.96
N ALA A 11 19.74 6.35 -2.37
CA ALA A 11 19.97 7.03 -3.65
C ALA A 11 21.39 7.62 -3.72
N LEU A 12 21.81 8.31 -2.65
CA LEU A 12 23.15 8.88 -2.56
C LEU A 12 24.28 7.83 -2.61
N ILE A 13 24.04 6.65 -2.05
CA ILE A 13 25.00 5.52 -2.14
C ILE A 13 25.05 4.98 -3.57
N CYS A 14 23.91 4.89 -4.27
CA CYS A 14 23.87 4.49 -5.68
C CYS A 14 24.62 5.48 -6.56
N ASP A 15 24.38 6.79 -6.40
CA ASP A 15 25.09 7.83 -7.16
C ASP A 15 26.61 7.74 -6.97
N ASP A 16 27.07 7.48 -5.74
CA ASP A 16 28.49 7.32 -5.45
C ASP A 16 29.08 6.03 -6.10
N ILE A 17 28.30 4.95 -6.17
CA ILE A 17 28.70 3.70 -6.85
C ILE A 17 28.80 3.94 -8.36
N ASP A 18 27.83 4.63 -8.95
CA ASP A 18 27.81 4.96 -10.38
C ASP A 18 28.95 5.93 -10.75
N SER A 19 29.33 6.80 -9.80
CA SER A 19 30.52 7.65 -9.91
C SER A 19 31.85 6.89 -9.79
N GLY A 20 31.82 5.57 -9.53
CA GLY A 20 33.01 4.71 -9.46
C GLY A 20 33.77 4.74 -8.13
N LEU A 21 33.17 5.25 -7.05
CA LEU A 21 33.82 5.25 -5.72
C LEU A 21 33.94 3.85 -5.14
N SER A 22 35.03 3.60 -4.42
CA SER A 22 35.20 2.32 -3.71
C SER A 22 34.26 2.21 -2.52
N LEU A 23 33.84 1.00 -2.18
CA LEU A 23 32.92 0.74 -1.06
C LEU A 23 33.44 1.30 0.29
N ASN A 24 34.77 1.34 0.48
CA ASN A 24 35.38 1.95 1.67
C ASN A 24 35.24 3.47 1.68
N GLN A 25 35.49 4.13 0.55
CA GLN A 25 35.32 5.58 0.43
C GLN A 25 33.86 5.98 0.68
N ILE A 26 32.91 5.22 0.13
CA ILE A 26 31.47 5.47 0.33
C ILE A 26 31.09 5.28 1.80
N SER A 27 31.61 4.21 2.43
CA SER A 27 31.39 3.92 3.85
C SER A 27 31.85 5.07 4.75
N ILE A 28 33.05 5.62 4.50
CA ILE A 28 33.60 6.76 5.24
C ILE A 28 32.81 8.04 4.93
N LYS A 29 32.55 8.32 3.64
CA LYS A 29 31.85 9.53 3.16
C LYS A 29 30.43 9.65 3.73
N ARG A 30 29.69 8.54 3.80
CA ARG A 30 28.28 8.51 4.20
C ARG A 30 28.06 8.06 5.64
N GLY A 31 29.10 7.57 6.32
CA GLY A 31 29.02 7.13 7.72
C GLY A 31 28.25 5.83 7.93
N PHE A 32 28.15 4.98 6.90
CA PHE A 32 27.51 3.66 7.00
C PHE A 32 28.54 2.55 7.07
N ALA A 33 28.22 1.46 7.77
CA ALA A 33 29.06 0.27 7.78
C ALA A 33 29.30 -0.26 6.35
N ARG A 34 30.53 -0.66 6.03
CA ARG A 34 30.91 -1.22 4.72
C ARG A 34 29.97 -2.33 4.25
N ARG A 35 29.51 -3.19 5.17
CA ARG A 35 28.57 -4.29 4.88
C ARG A 35 27.23 -3.79 4.34
N THR A 36 26.75 -2.64 4.82
CA THR A 36 25.52 -2.00 4.33
C THR A 36 25.71 -1.50 2.90
N VAL A 37 26.81 -0.81 2.64
CA VAL A 37 27.16 -0.32 1.29
C VAL A 37 27.33 -1.48 0.32
N GLN A 38 28.02 -2.54 0.73
CA GLN A 38 28.21 -3.76 -0.05
C GLN A 38 26.86 -4.38 -0.45
N ARG A 39 25.93 -4.53 0.52
CA ARG A 39 24.60 -5.07 0.24
C ARG A 39 23.84 -4.24 -0.80
N ILE A 40 23.95 -2.91 -0.74
CA ILE A 40 23.31 -2.00 -1.71
C ILE A 40 23.95 -2.18 -3.09
N ALA A 41 25.28 -2.27 -3.17
CA ALA A 41 25.99 -2.49 -4.42
C ALA A 41 25.64 -3.85 -5.05
N GLU A 42 25.51 -4.91 -4.25
CA GLU A 42 25.05 -6.23 -4.71
C GLU A 42 23.60 -6.16 -5.22
N ASN A 43 22.70 -5.48 -4.50
CA ASN A 43 21.32 -5.28 -4.95
C ASN A 43 21.25 -4.50 -6.27
N LEU A 44 22.07 -3.47 -6.44
CA LEU A 44 22.16 -2.68 -7.67
C LEU A 44 22.62 -3.54 -8.85
N ARG A 45 23.68 -4.33 -8.66
CA ARG A 45 24.19 -5.27 -9.70
C ARG A 45 23.16 -6.32 -10.11
N ASN A 46 22.36 -6.79 -9.16
CA ASN A 46 21.32 -7.79 -9.38
C ASN A 46 19.98 -7.17 -9.88
N ASN A 47 19.94 -5.86 -10.18
CA ASN A 47 18.72 -5.13 -10.55
C ASN A 47 17.55 -5.32 -9.55
N ILE A 48 17.86 -5.48 -8.27
CA ILE A 48 16.86 -5.61 -7.20
C ILE A 48 16.41 -4.21 -6.78
N LEU A 49 15.09 -4.02 -6.69
CA LEU A 49 14.47 -2.80 -6.17
C LEU A 49 14.98 -2.47 -4.75
N ILE A 50 15.82 -1.44 -4.65
CA ILE A 50 16.46 -0.99 -3.41
C ILE A 50 15.44 -0.35 -2.43
N ASN A 51 14.29 0.07 -2.97
CA ASN A 51 13.15 0.64 -2.23
C ASN A 51 12.13 -0.42 -1.79
N TRP A 52 12.50 -1.70 -1.76
CA TRP A 52 11.60 -2.75 -1.29
C TRP A 52 11.11 -2.46 0.14
N LYS A 53 9.80 -2.23 0.29
CA LYS A 53 9.17 -2.08 1.59
C LYS A 53 9.04 -3.47 2.23
N HIS A 54 9.64 -3.64 3.41
CA HIS A 54 9.42 -4.85 4.21
C HIS A 54 7.95 -4.96 4.61
N GLY A 55 7.36 -6.12 4.35
CA GLY A 55 5.96 -6.43 4.64
C GLY A 55 5.18 -6.76 3.37
N SER A 56 5.13 -8.04 3.03
CA SER A 56 4.20 -8.57 2.04
C SER A 56 2.78 -8.50 2.61
N SER A 57 2.16 -7.34 2.49
CA SER A 57 0.73 -7.24 2.79
C SER A 57 -0.04 -8.14 1.82
N ARG A 58 -1.03 -8.86 2.33
CA ARG A 58 -1.98 -9.61 1.51
C ARG A 58 -2.54 -8.69 0.41
N PRO A 59 -2.59 -9.12 -0.86
CA PRO A 59 -3.16 -8.30 -1.93
C PRO A 59 -4.59 -7.88 -1.55
N LYS A 60 -4.90 -6.60 -1.80
CA LYS A 60 -6.21 -6.05 -1.47
C LYS A 60 -7.27 -6.76 -2.31
N LEU A 61 -8.34 -7.22 -1.67
CA LEU A 61 -9.45 -7.87 -2.37
C LEU A 61 -10.21 -6.90 -3.28
N LEU A 62 -10.27 -5.63 -2.90
CA LEU A 62 -10.92 -4.57 -3.68
C LEU A 62 -9.86 -3.75 -4.43
N ASN A 63 -9.96 -3.76 -5.75
CA ASN A 63 -9.19 -2.89 -6.63
C ASN A 63 -9.72 -1.46 -6.58
N ASP A 64 -8.92 -0.49 -7.05
CA ASP A 64 -9.29 0.92 -6.95
C ASP A 64 -10.53 1.28 -7.80
N SER A 65 -10.71 0.65 -8.96
CA SER A 65 -11.94 0.76 -9.76
C SER A 65 -13.18 0.27 -8.98
N MET A 66 -13.08 -0.87 -8.30
CA MET A 66 -14.18 -1.41 -7.48
C MET A 66 -14.52 -0.47 -6.31
N LYS A 67 -13.52 0.15 -5.70
CA LYS A 67 -13.72 1.13 -4.62
C LYS A 67 -14.45 2.37 -5.13
N GLN A 68 -14.08 2.88 -6.30
CA GLN A 68 -14.76 4.00 -6.94
C GLN A 68 -16.22 3.63 -7.28
N PHE A 69 -16.46 2.43 -7.80
CA PHE A 69 -17.81 1.94 -8.06
C PHE A 69 -18.68 1.91 -6.79
N ILE A 70 -18.18 1.35 -5.69
CA ILE A 70 -18.88 1.34 -4.40
C ILE A 70 -19.18 2.77 -3.93
N LYS A 71 -18.21 3.67 -4.06
CA LYS A 71 -18.37 5.09 -3.69
C LYS A 71 -19.47 5.77 -4.51
N ASN A 72 -19.50 5.53 -5.82
CA ASN A 72 -20.53 6.08 -6.71
C ASN A 72 -21.92 5.56 -6.35
N LEU A 73 -22.05 4.26 -6.06
CA LEU A 73 -23.33 3.68 -5.60
C LEU A 73 -23.83 4.34 -4.31
N HIS A 74 -22.93 4.55 -3.34
CA HIS A 74 -23.28 5.23 -2.09
C HIS A 74 -23.62 6.70 -2.30
N ASN A 75 -22.94 7.40 -3.21
CA ASN A 75 -23.26 8.79 -3.54
C ASN A 75 -24.62 8.94 -4.24
N MET A 76 -25.00 7.98 -5.09
CA MET A 76 -26.30 7.95 -5.75
C MET A 76 -27.44 7.62 -4.78
N ASN A 77 -27.19 6.75 -3.80
CA ASN A 77 -28.14 6.42 -2.74
C ASN A 77 -27.40 6.21 -1.42
N SER A 78 -27.44 7.21 -0.54
CA SER A 78 -26.75 7.16 0.76
C SER A 78 -27.34 6.12 1.71
N PHE A 79 -28.54 5.59 1.43
CA PHE A 79 -29.19 4.56 2.24
C PHE A 79 -29.06 3.16 1.61
N ILE A 80 -28.18 2.99 0.62
CA ILE A 80 -27.99 1.69 -0.03
C ILE A 80 -27.48 0.65 0.96
N SER A 81 -28.10 -0.53 0.98
CA SER A 81 -27.69 -1.60 1.88
C SER A 81 -26.40 -2.26 1.40
N SER A 82 -25.59 -2.78 2.33
CA SER A 82 -24.37 -3.51 1.93
C SER A 82 -24.68 -4.73 1.07
N ARG A 83 -25.87 -5.33 1.19
CA ARG A 83 -26.30 -6.47 0.38
C ARG A 83 -26.52 -6.06 -1.08
N GLU A 84 -27.21 -4.95 -1.31
CA GLU A 84 -27.42 -4.41 -2.67
C GLU A 84 -26.09 -4.02 -3.33
N ILE A 85 -25.15 -3.43 -2.57
CA ILE A 85 -23.81 -3.14 -3.10
C ILE A 85 -23.11 -4.42 -3.57
N ILE A 86 -23.21 -5.53 -2.80
CA ILE A 86 -22.59 -6.81 -3.18
C ILE A 86 -23.22 -7.36 -4.45
N GLU A 87 -24.54 -7.33 -4.57
CA GLU A 87 -25.26 -7.83 -5.75
C GLU A 87 -24.86 -7.03 -7.00
N LYS A 88 -24.79 -5.70 -6.91
CA LYS A 88 -24.34 -4.84 -8.02
C LYS A 88 -22.87 -5.06 -8.37
N LEU A 89 -22.01 -5.21 -7.36
CA LEU A 89 -20.57 -5.43 -7.57
C LEU A 89 -20.31 -6.81 -8.19
N ASN A 90 -21.04 -7.84 -7.76
CA ASN A 90 -20.95 -9.17 -8.35
C ASN A 90 -21.42 -9.17 -9.81
N LYS A 91 -22.46 -8.40 -10.14
CA LYS A 91 -22.94 -8.26 -11.51
C LYS A 91 -21.92 -7.60 -12.44
N GLU A 92 -21.23 -6.57 -11.96
CA GLU A 92 -20.28 -5.79 -12.76
C GLU A 92 -18.89 -6.43 -12.88
N PHE A 93 -18.38 -7.00 -11.78
CA PHE A 93 -17.00 -7.48 -11.69
C PHE A 93 -16.86 -9.00 -11.53
N ASN A 94 -17.99 -9.74 -11.49
CA ASN A 94 -18.03 -11.19 -11.23
C ASN A 94 -17.23 -11.60 -9.98
N LEU A 95 -17.25 -10.73 -8.95
CA LEU A 95 -16.47 -10.90 -7.73
C LEU A 95 -17.40 -11.14 -6.53
N LYS A 96 -17.21 -12.29 -5.87
CA LYS A 96 -17.90 -12.61 -4.62
C LYS A 96 -17.19 -11.95 -3.44
N VAL A 97 -17.81 -10.91 -2.89
CA VAL A 97 -17.33 -10.20 -1.69
C VAL A 97 -18.28 -10.39 -0.52
N SER A 98 -17.72 -10.49 0.69
CA SER A 98 -18.52 -10.63 1.91
C SER A 98 -19.02 -9.28 2.43
N ARG A 99 -20.17 -9.28 3.12
CA ARG A 99 -20.74 -8.08 3.77
C ARG A 99 -19.75 -7.33 4.67
N PRO A 100 -18.94 -8.01 5.52
CA PRO A 100 -17.94 -7.33 6.34
C PRO A 100 -16.86 -6.61 5.52
N THR A 101 -16.55 -7.05 4.30
CA THR A 101 -15.56 -6.36 3.45
C THR A 101 -16.09 -5.02 2.97
N ILE A 102 -17.35 -4.97 2.50
CA ILE A 102 -18.01 -3.73 2.09
C ILE A 102 -18.20 -2.79 3.28
N SER A 103 -18.66 -3.30 4.42
CA SER A 103 -18.82 -2.51 5.64
C SER A 103 -17.49 -1.92 6.13
N ARG A 104 -16.41 -2.71 6.18
CA ARG A 104 -15.07 -2.19 6.55
C ARG A 104 -14.58 -1.12 5.58
N PHE A 105 -14.82 -1.31 4.28
CA PHE A 105 -14.43 -0.32 3.27
C PHE A 105 -15.21 0.99 3.44
N LEU A 106 -16.53 0.93 3.61
CA LEU A 106 -17.35 2.12 3.82
C LEU A 106 -17.02 2.84 5.12
N ASN A 107 -16.81 2.10 6.21
CA ASN A 107 -16.34 2.66 7.48
C ASN A 107 -14.97 3.34 7.35
N SER A 108 -14.05 2.80 6.53
CA SER A 108 -12.75 3.44 6.27
C SER A 108 -12.87 4.79 5.55
N LEU A 109 -14.02 5.06 4.92
CA LEU A 109 -14.37 6.34 4.28
C LEU A 109 -15.25 7.23 5.17
N GLY A 110 -15.60 6.80 6.40
CA GLY A 110 -16.55 7.48 7.26
C GLY A 110 -18.01 7.38 6.82
N LEU A 111 -18.34 6.46 5.90
CA LEU A 111 -19.68 6.27 5.36
C LEU A 111 -20.43 5.19 6.16
N ILE A 112 -21.65 5.47 6.59
CA ILE A 112 -22.49 4.57 7.39
C ILE A 112 -23.53 3.92 6.48
N THR A 113 -23.50 2.60 6.35
CA THR A 113 -24.62 1.87 5.76
C THR A 113 -25.70 1.67 6.81
N ASN A 114 -26.76 2.47 6.73
CA ASN A 114 -28.00 2.41 7.51
C ASN A 114 -27.84 2.06 9.00
N LEU A 115 -27.78 3.10 9.81
CA LEU A 115 -28.26 3.03 11.18
C LEU A 115 -29.70 2.52 11.13
N ALA A 116 -29.97 1.32 11.65
CA ALA A 116 -31.34 0.83 11.76
C ALA A 116 -32.14 1.86 12.57
N LEU A 117 -33.11 2.53 11.94
CA LEU A 117 -34.06 3.38 12.66
C LEU A 117 -34.75 2.49 13.69
N LYS A 118 -34.42 2.71 14.96
CA LYS A 118 -35.03 2.02 16.09
C LYS A 118 -36.53 2.26 15.99
N LYS A 119 -37.34 1.20 15.81
CA LYS A 119 -38.80 1.31 15.87
C LYS A 119 -39.16 1.91 17.24
N LEU A 120 -39.68 3.13 17.25
CA LEU A 120 -40.35 3.69 18.40
C LEU A 120 -41.72 2.99 18.45
N TYR A 121 -41.90 2.14 19.47
CA TYR A 121 -43.20 1.59 19.86
C TYR A 121 -43.98 2.62 20.66
#